data_AF-A0A452YG90-F1
#
_entry.id   AF-A0A452YG90-F1
#
_cell.length_a   1.000
_cell.length_b   1.000
_cell.length_c   1.000
_cell.angle_alpha   90.00
_cell.angle_beta   90.00
_cell.angle_gamma   90.00
#
_symmetry.space_group_name_H-M   'P 1'
#
loop_
_entity.id
_entity.type
_entity.pdbx_description
1 polymer ?
#
loop_
_entity_poly.entity_id
_entity_poly.type
_entity_poly.pdbx_seq_one_letter_code
_entity_poly.pdbx_strand_id
1 'polypeptide(L)'
;FEHNIYPAIMSLYKMVITCQTLLSDYLSVKDANKTGVAHEAVNNIRRASKTMTEQEARQILGVTEQSTWEEIAQRYDKLFERNATSGSFYLQSKVHRAKECLENVYQKNKQDGTP
;
A
#
# COMPACT_ATOMS: atom_id res chain seq x y z
N PHE A 1 22.40 -1.06 20.80
CA PHE A 1 22.83 -0.93 19.41
C PHE A 1 21.64 -1.12 18.45
N GLU A 2 20.47 -0.54 18.76
CA GLU A 2 19.21 -0.80 18.02
C GLU A 2 18.33 0.46 17.84
N HIS A 3 18.92 1.65 17.85
CA HIS A 3 18.17 2.90 17.65
C HIS A 3 18.77 3.72 16.50
N ASN A 4 18.54 3.32 15.23
CA ASN A 4 18.40 4.27 14.11
C ASN A 4 18.12 3.67 12.71
N ILE A 5 17.71 2.41 12.57
CA ILE A 5 17.59 1.82 11.22
C ILE A 5 16.21 2.10 10.58
N TYR A 6 15.17 2.32 11.38
CA TYR A 6 13.82 2.65 10.89
C TYR A 6 13.73 3.89 9.99
N PRO A 7 14.33 5.06 10.31
CA PRO A 7 14.26 6.22 9.42
C PRO A 7 14.99 5.98 8.09
N ALA A 8 16.09 5.23 8.09
CA ALA A 8 16.81 4.87 6.88
C ALA A 8 16.00 3.92 5.99
N ILE A 9 15.36 2.89 6.59
CA ILE A 9 14.45 1.98 5.88
C ILE A 9 13.25 2.74 5.31
N MET A 10 12.63 3.63 6.09
CA MET A 10 11.50 4.45 5.63
C MET A 10 11.91 5.42 4.51
N SER A 11 13.13 5.96 4.55
CA SER A 11 13.67 6.80 3.46
C SER A 11 13.89 6.00 2.18
N LEU A 12 14.41 4.78 2.27
CA LEU A 12 14.59 3.90 1.12
C LEU A 12 13.23 3.44 0.56
N TYR A 13 12.25 3.15 1.41
CA TYR A 13 10.91 2.78 0.99
C TYR A 13 10.20 3.93 0.26
N LYS A 14 10.33 5.17 0.76
CA LYS A 14 9.85 6.37 0.07
C LYS A 14 10.53 6.56 -1.29
N MET A 15 11.85 6.37 -1.36
CA MET A 15 12.60 6.46 -2.62
C MET A 15 12.13 5.43 -3.65
N VAL A 16 11.89 4.18 -3.24
CA VAL A 16 11.40 3.12 -4.13
C VAL A 16 9.97 3.43 -4.63
N ILE A 17 9.09 3.92 -3.76
CA ILE A 17 7.73 4.32 -4.15
C ILE A 17 7.78 5.47 -5.15
N THR A 18 8.56 6.52 -4.87
CA THR A 18 8.70 7.65 -5.80
C THR A 18 9.24 7.21 -7.15
N CYS A 19 10.25 6.33 -7.18
CA CYS A 19 10.76 5.77 -8.44
C CYS A 19 9.70 4.97 -9.21
N GLN A 20 8.87 4.18 -8.53
CA GLN A 20 7.80 3.43 -9.18
C GLN A 20 6.73 4.36 -9.79
N THR A 21 6.36 5.43 -9.07
CA THR A 21 5.43 6.44 -9.58
C THR A 21 6.00 7.15 -10.81
N LEU A 22 7.25 7.61 -10.73
CA LEU A 22 7.92 8.28 -11.86
C LEU A 22 8.05 7.38 -13.09
N LEU A 23 8.30 6.08 -12.88
CA LEU A 23 8.38 5.10 -13.98
C LEU A 23 7.01 4.90 -14.64
N SER A 24 5.94 4.80 -13.83
CA SER A 24 4.57 4.69 -14.34
C SER A 24 4.16 5.92 -15.15
N ASP A 25 4.48 7.12 -14.67
CA ASP A 25 4.18 8.38 -15.34
C ASP A 25 4.95 8.49 -16.67
N TYR A 26 6.22 8.12 -16.67
CA TYR A 26 7.05 8.11 -17.88
C TYR A 26 6.51 7.14 -18.95
N LEU A 27 6.02 5.96 -18.55
CA LEU A 27 5.40 5.01 -19.47
C LEU A 27 4.04 5.51 -19.99
N SER A 28 3.22 6.14 -19.15
CA SER A 28 1.93 6.73 -19.57
C SER A 28 2.10 7.81 -20.64
N VAL A 29 3.12 8.66 -20.51
CA VAL A 29 3.45 9.69 -21.52
C VAL A 29 3.90 9.06 -22.85
N LYS A 30 4.61 7.92 -22.82
CA LYS A 30 5.01 7.19 -24.04
C LYS A 30 3.82 6.54 -24.75
N ASP A 31 2.88 5.97 -23.99
CA ASP A 31 1.70 5.32 -24.55
C ASP A 31 0.71 6.34 -25.13
N ALA A 32 0.59 7.53 -24.51
CA ALA A 32 -0.21 8.64 -25.04
C ALA A 32 0.27 9.14 -26.42
N ASN A 33 1.54 8.93 -26.77
CA ASN A 33 2.08 9.28 -28.09
C ASN A 33 1.73 8.24 -29.19
N LYS A 34 0.95 7.19 -28.87
CA LYS A 34 0.57 6.09 -29.79
C LYS A 34 -0.93 5.81 -29.90
N THR A 35 -1.82 6.54 -29.23
CA THR A 35 -3.21 6.06 -29.07
C THR A 35 -4.11 6.32 -30.28
N GLY A 36 -4.35 5.23 -31.03
CA GLY A 36 -5.50 5.03 -31.92
C GLY A 36 -6.49 3.96 -31.44
N VAL A 37 -6.48 3.54 -30.17
CA VAL A 37 -7.39 2.50 -29.63
C VAL A 37 -7.69 2.75 -28.14
N ALA A 38 -8.68 3.59 -27.85
CA ALA A 38 -8.95 4.12 -26.51
C ALA A 38 -9.71 3.18 -25.55
N HIS A 39 -10.26 2.05 -26.02
CA HIS A 39 -11.20 1.27 -25.20
C HIS A 39 -10.57 0.11 -24.41
N GLU A 40 -9.58 -0.60 -24.99
CA GLU A 40 -8.91 -1.72 -24.29
C GLU A 40 -7.88 -1.25 -23.25
N ALA A 41 -7.23 -0.11 -23.49
CA ALA A 41 -6.25 0.46 -22.57
C ALA A 41 -6.87 0.82 -21.21
N VAL A 42 -8.11 1.33 -21.17
CA VAL A 42 -8.80 1.71 -19.93
C VAL A 42 -9.06 0.50 -19.03
N ASN A 43 -9.40 -0.66 -19.59
CA ASN A 43 -9.62 -1.87 -18.81
C ASN A 43 -8.31 -2.48 -18.30
N ASN A 44 -7.22 -2.39 -19.07
CA ASN A 44 -5.90 -2.84 -18.61
C ASN A 44 -5.32 -1.89 -17.54
N ILE A 45 -5.50 -0.58 -17.68
CA ILE A 45 -5.16 0.41 -16.66
C ILE A 45 -5.96 0.16 -15.37
N ARG A 46 -7.26 -0.15 -15.45
CA ARG A 46 -8.06 -0.52 -14.25
C ARG A 46 -7.60 -1.82 -13.59
N ARG A 47 -6.99 -2.76 -14.33
CA ARG A 47 -6.41 -4.01 -13.80
C ARG A 47 -5.00 -3.80 -13.24
N ALA A 48 -4.18 -2.96 -13.86
CA ALA A 48 -2.84 -2.58 -13.40
C ALA A 48 -2.89 -1.63 -12.19
N SER A 49 -3.94 -0.83 -12.08
CA SER A 49 -4.22 0.11 -10.98
C SER A 49 -5.19 -0.48 -9.95
N LYS A 50 -5.12 -1.79 -9.66
CA LYS A 50 -5.92 -2.36 -8.57
C LYS A 50 -5.33 -1.92 -7.23
N THR A 51 -5.66 -0.69 -6.85
CA THR A 51 -5.45 -0.16 -5.51
C THR A 51 -6.03 -1.16 -4.52
N MET A 52 -5.26 -1.50 -3.48
CA MET A 52 -5.69 -2.48 -2.50
C MET A 52 -7.00 -2.03 -1.85
N THR A 53 -7.98 -2.93 -1.83
CA THR A 53 -9.27 -2.67 -1.19
C THR A 53 -9.16 -2.88 0.31
N GLU A 54 -10.07 -2.26 1.07
CA GLU A 54 -10.17 -2.42 2.52
C GLU A 54 -10.32 -3.91 2.90
N GLN A 55 -11.14 -4.65 2.14
CA GLN A 55 -11.34 -6.08 2.35
C GLN A 55 -10.04 -6.88 2.14
N GLU A 56 -9.28 -6.59 1.08
CA GLU A 56 -7.97 -7.23 0.83
C GLU A 56 -6.99 -6.89 1.96
N ALA A 57 -6.97 -5.63 2.41
CA ALA A 57 -6.12 -5.19 3.52
C ALA A 57 -6.45 -5.94 4.83
N ARG A 58 -7.74 -6.11 5.14
CA ARG A 58 -8.18 -6.90 6.31
C ARG A 58 -7.76 -8.36 6.22
N GLN A 59 -7.90 -8.97 5.03
CA GLN A 59 -7.46 -10.34 4.80
C GLN A 59 -5.95 -10.51 4.98
N ILE A 60 -5.15 -9.56 4.48
CA ILE A 60 -3.68 -9.58 4.62
C ILE A 60 -3.25 -9.48 6.09
N LEU A 61 -3.91 -8.64 6.89
CA LEU A 61 -3.59 -8.49 8.32
C LEU A 61 -4.30 -9.53 9.22
N GLY A 62 -5.22 -10.31 8.66
CA GLY A 62 -6.00 -11.31 9.40
C GLY A 62 -6.88 -10.67 10.48
N VAL A 63 -7.53 -9.55 10.15
CA VAL A 63 -8.40 -8.77 11.03
C VAL A 63 -9.83 -8.73 10.49
N THR A 64 -10.80 -8.44 11.35
CA THR A 64 -12.22 -8.34 11.00
C THR A 64 -12.66 -6.87 10.87
N GLU A 65 -13.88 -6.64 10.38
CA GLU A 65 -14.45 -5.30 10.28
C GLU A 65 -14.62 -4.60 11.64
N GLN A 66 -14.78 -5.38 12.70
CA GLN A 66 -14.97 -4.91 14.08
C GLN A 66 -13.63 -4.71 14.81
N SER A 67 -12.51 -5.04 14.18
CA SER A 67 -11.20 -4.90 14.82
C SER A 67 -10.90 -3.43 15.07
N THR A 68 -10.47 -3.14 16.29
CA THR A 68 -10.03 -1.81 16.72
C THR A 68 -8.72 -1.44 16.02
N TRP A 69 -8.40 -0.14 16.01
CA TRP A 69 -7.14 0.33 15.41
C TRP A 69 -5.91 -0.25 16.12
N GLU A 70 -6.00 -0.41 17.44
CA GLU A 70 -4.96 -0.99 18.28
C GLU A 70 -4.69 -2.45 17.90
N GLU A 71 -5.73 -3.25 17.65
CA GLU A 71 -5.61 -4.63 17.18
C GLU A 71 -4.98 -4.70 15.79
N ILE A 72 -5.38 -3.80 14.88
CA ILE A 72 -4.81 -3.70 13.53
C ILE A 72 -3.31 -3.38 13.60
N ALA A 73 -2.93 -2.39 14.41
CA ALA A 73 -1.53 -2.01 14.62
C ALA A 73 -0.71 -3.18 15.19
N GLN A 74 -1.24 -3.86 16.20
CA GLN A 74 -0.55 -5.01 16.81
C GLN A 74 -0.38 -6.18 15.81
N ARG A 75 -1.38 -6.44 14.96
CA ARG A 75 -1.28 -7.47 13.91
C ARG A 75 -0.29 -7.08 12.82
N TYR A 76 -0.26 -5.82 12.43
CA TYR A 76 0.72 -5.29 11.51
C TYR A 76 2.15 -5.50 12.04
N ASP A 77 2.46 -5.09 13.26
CA ASP A 77 3.81 -5.19 13.82
C ASP A 77 4.30 -6.65 13.86
N LYS A 78 3.48 -7.56 14.38
CA LYS A 78 3.77 -9.01 14.42
C LYS A 78 4.03 -9.59 13.03
N LEU A 79 3.22 -9.23 12.03
CA LEU A 79 3.38 -9.71 10.66
C LEU A 79 4.60 -9.09 9.98
N PHE A 80 4.88 -7.82 10.24
CA PHE A 80 5.99 -7.10 9.65
C PHE A 80 7.33 -7.64 10.13
N GLU A 81 7.48 -7.86 11.44
CA GLU A 81 8.67 -8.46 12.05
C GLU A 81 8.90 -9.89 11.54
N ARG A 82 7.85 -10.72 11.54
CA ARG A 82 7.94 -12.11 11.05
C ARG A 82 8.31 -12.18 9.56
N ASN A 83 7.81 -11.25 8.75
CA ASN A 83 8.14 -11.19 7.33
C ASN A 83 9.49 -10.53 7.05
N ALA A 84 10.02 -9.73 7.97
CA ALA A 84 11.39 -9.21 7.88
C ALA A 84 12.41 -10.35 7.94
N THR A 85 12.15 -11.36 8.77
CA THR A 85 13.04 -12.52 8.94
C THR A 85 13.04 -13.44 7.73
N SER A 86 11.95 -13.51 6.97
CA SER A 86 11.86 -14.32 5.74
C SER A 86 12.42 -13.62 4.49
N GLY A 87 12.79 -12.34 4.59
CA GLY A 87 13.47 -11.60 3.53
C GLY A 87 12.61 -11.26 2.31
N SER A 88 11.30 -11.52 2.34
CA SER A 88 10.43 -11.25 1.19
C SER A 88 9.95 -9.79 1.18
N PHE A 89 10.61 -8.96 0.38
CA PHE A 89 10.23 -7.56 0.17
C PHE A 89 8.79 -7.42 -0.36
N TYR A 90 8.33 -8.38 -1.17
CA TYR A 90 6.96 -8.38 -1.68
C TYR A 90 5.93 -8.54 -0.56
N LEU A 91 6.15 -9.50 0.36
CA LEU A 91 5.24 -9.73 1.48
C LEU A 91 5.25 -8.54 2.44
N GLN A 92 6.42 -7.96 2.73
CA GLN A 92 6.51 -6.74 3.53
C GLN A 92 5.78 -5.57 2.88
N SER A 93 5.95 -5.37 1.56
CA SER A 93 5.25 -4.32 0.82
C SER A 93 3.73 -4.51 0.84
N LYS A 94 3.24 -5.75 0.78
CA LYS A 94 1.80 -6.06 0.89
C LYS A 94 1.25 -5.77 2.29
N VAL A 95 1.97 -6.17 3.34
CA VAL A 95 1.57 -5.89 4.74
C VAL A 95 1.59 -4.39 5.04
N HIS A 96 2.60 -3.67 4.56
CA HIS A 96 2.67 -2.21 4.71
C HIS A 96 1.52 -1.49 4.02
N ARG A 97 1.29 -1.80 2.74
CA ARG A 97 0.17 -1.21 2.00
C ARG A 97 -1.18 -1.52 2.69
N ALA A 98 -1.32 -2.68 3.33
CA ALA A 98 -2.58 -3.09 3.97
C ALA A 98 -2.86 -2.19 5.19
N LYS A 99 -1.83 -1.87 5.97
CA LYS A 99 -1.92 -0.87 7.04
C LYS A 99 -2.32 0.49 6.49
N GLU A 100 -1.64 0.99 5.46
CA GLU A 100 -1.94 2.31 4.86
C GLU A 100 -3.39 2.41 4.36
N CYS A 101 -3.91 1.32 3.78
CA CYS A 101 -5.30 1.23 3.33
C CYS A 101 -6.29 1.40 4.50
N LEU A 102 -6.08 0.67 5.61
CA LEU A 102 -6.95 0.77 6.78
C LEU A 102 -6.78 2.09 7.54
N GLU A 103 -5.58 2.68 7.53
CA GLU A 103 -5.32 4.00 8.12
C GLU A 103 -6.12 5.10 7.43
N ASN A 104 -6.14 5.08 6.09
CA ASN A 104 -6.93 6.04 5.31
C ASN A 104 -8.44 5.93 5.62
N VAL A 105 -8.95 4.69 5.78
CA VAL A 105 -10.34 4.45 6.16
C VAL A 105 -10.62 4.96 7.57
N TYR A 106 -9.74 4.66 8.52
CA TYR A 106 -9.86 5.14 9.90
C TYR A 106 -9.84 6.68 9.98
N GLN A 107 -8.94 7.34 9.26
CA GLN A 107 -8.87 8.80 9.19
C GLN A 107 -10.13 9.41 8.57
N LYS A 108 -10.64 8.80 7.49
CA LYS A 108 -11.91 9.24 6.87
C LYS A 108 -13.08 9.13 7.85
N ASN A 109 -13.21 8.01 8.55
CA ASN A 109 -14.26 7.81 9.56
C ASN A 109 -14.15 8.80 10.73
N LYS A 110 -12.93 9.23 11.09
CA LYS A 110 -12.72 10.27 12.11
C LYS A 110 -13.08 11.67 11.62
N GLN A 111 -12.89 11.96 10.33
CA GLN A 111 -13.26 13.25 9.73
C GLN A 111 -14.78 13.38 9.50
N ASP A 112 -15.45 12.29 9.11
CA ASP A 112 -16.92 12.24 8.97
C ASP A 112 -17.64 12.18 10.34
N GLY A 113 -16.89 12.04 11.44
CA GLY A 113 -17.38 11.97 12.81
C GLY A 113 -17.01 13.21 13.63
N THR A 114 -17.50 14.39 13.26
CA THR A 114 -17.64 15.54 14.19
C THR A 114 -18.86 16.39 13.75
N PRO A 115 -19.70 16.91 14.68
CA PRO A 115 -20.99 17.57 14.38
C PRO A 115 -20.91 18.84 13.53
#